data_AF-A0A7V5K647-F1
#
_entry.id   AF-A0A7V5K647-F1
#
_cell.length_a   1.000
_cell.length_b   1.000
_cell.length_c   1.000
_cell.angle_alpha   90.00
_cell.angle_beta   90.00
_cell.angle_gamma   90.00
#
_symmetry.space_group_name_H-M   'P 1'
#
loop_
_entity.id
_entity.type
_entity.pdbx_description
1 polymer ?
#
loop_
_entity_poly.entity_id
_entity_poly.type
_entity_poly.pdbx_seq_one_letter_code
_entity_poly.pdbx_strand_id
1 'polypeptide(L)'
;MRVTGPCSVLMLIGSLLLPGQVQAQAPMRADPDRLLSFAHYLREKGEHYRAEGEYSSFLILFPNHSRAPEAWFFLGRTRQSQNDSPGAIEAFLHAVKARDPRWSGEAALGIGETLMDSGRPQEAAQSLEQLAGDPAWEGIRSRALWLAARAWLA
;
A
#
# COMPACT_ATOMS: atom_id res chain seq x y z
N MET A 1 -78.48 -2.52 38.80
CA MET A 1 -77.30 -2.43 37.91
C MET A 1 -76.28 -3.44 38.42
N ARG A 2 -76.09 -4.56 37.71
CA ARG A 2 -75.21 -5.67 38.10
C ARG A 2 -73.90 -5.55 37.33
N VAL A 3 -72.78 -5.49 38.05
CA VAL A 3 -71.43 -5.61 37.47
C VAL A 3 -70.93 -7.01 37.83
N THR A 4 -70.83 -7.88 36.83
CA THR A 4 -70.12 -9.17 36.91
C THR A 4 -69.58 -9.49 35.52
N GLY A 5 -68.26 -9.70 35.39
CA GLY A 5 -67.63 -10.29 34.21
C GLY A 5 -66.12 -10.02 34.13
N PRO A 6 -65.29 -10.98 33.67
CA PRO A 6 -64.03 -11.32 34.34
C PRO A 6 -62.75 -10.91 33.58
N CYS A 7 -61.64 -10.90 34.32
CA CYS A 7 -60.27 -10.97 33.80
C CYS A 7 -60.09 -12.19 32.87
N SER A 8 -59.72 -11.96 31.61
CA SER A 8 -59.13 -12.96 30.71
C SER A 8 -58.19 -12.30 29.69
N VAL A 9 -56.90 -12.33 30.03
CA VAL A 9 -55.71 -12.74 29.27
C VAL A 9 -55.79 -12.93 27.73
N LEU A 10 -54.67 -12.55 27.05
CA LEU A 10 -54.16 -12.94 25.70
C LEU A 10 -54.86 -12.24 24.49
N MET A 11 -54.23 -11.77 23.40
CA MET A 11 -52.94 -11.98 22.70
C MET A 11 -52.63 -10.75 21.80
N LEU A 12 -51.33 -10.48 21.59
CA LEU A 12 -50.60 -10.13 20.34
C LEU A 12 -51.36 -9.28 19.26
N ILE A 13 -50.78 -8.29 18.58
CA ILE A 13 -49.65 -8.32 17.63
C ILE A 13 -49.34 -6.86 17.26
N GLY A 14 -48.06 -6.51 17.03
CA GLY A 14 -47.75 -5.46 16.05
C GLY A 14 -46.63 -4.48 16.36
N SER A 15 -45.57 -4.88 17.06
CA SER A 15 -44.31 -4.11 17.03
C SER A 15 -43.69 -4.22 15.64
N LEU A 16 -44.02 -3.27 14.78
CA LEU A 16 -43.42 -3.08 13.46
C LEU A 16 -41.96 -2.61 13.65
N LEU A 17 -41.07 -3.54 14.01
CA LEU A 17 -39.64 -3.35 13.83
C LEU A 17 -39.37 -3.40 12.33
N LEU A 18 -39.23 -2.23 11.71
CA LEU A 18 -38.53 -2.11 10.43
C LEU A 18 -37.08 -2.57 10.68
N PRO A 19 -36.63 -3.71 10.11
CA PRO A 19 -35.24 -4.11 10.24
C PRO A 19 -34.37 -3.05 9.55
N GLY A 20 -33.27 -2.73 10.23
CA GLY A 20 -32.37 -1.64 9.93
C GLY A 20 -32.12 -1.40 8.45
N GLN A 21 -32.41 -0.18 8.01
CA GLN A 21 -31.61 0.46 6.98
C GLN A 21 -30.27 0.84 7.64
N VAL A 22 -29.44 -0.17 7.93
CA VAL A 22 -28.01 0.05 7.95
C VAL A 22 -27.72 0.41 6.49
N GLN A 23 -27.63 1.71 6.18
CA GLN A 23 -26.92 2.09 4.96
C GLN A 23 -25.54 1.48 5.12
N ALA A 24 -25.33 0.33 4.49
CA ALA A 24 -24.01 -0.19 4.22
C ALA A 24 -23.35 0.90 3.37
N GLN A 25 -22.69 1.85 4.05
CA GLN A 25 -21.62 2.60 3.44
C GLN A 25 -20.79 1.51 2.78
N ALA A 26 -20.74 1.49 1.45
CA ALA A 26 -19.85 0.58 0.74
C ALA A 26 -18.52 0.70 1.47
N PRO A 27 -18.02 -0.39 2.10
CA PRO A 27 -16.92 -0.26 3.05
C PRO A 27 -15.82 0.43 2.26
N MET A 28 -15.21 1.49 2.81
CA MET A 28 -14.23 2.35 2.11
C MET A 28 -13.18 1.56 1.31
N ARG A 29 -12.93 0.30 1.71
CA ARG A 29 -12.05 -0.70 1.09
C ARG A 29 -12.57 -1.36 -0.19
N ALA A 30 -13.81 -1.12 -0.62
CA ALA A 30 -14.39 -1.68 -1.85
C ALA A 30 -14.06 -0.83 -3.10
N ASP A 31 -13.59 0.40 -2.90
CA ASP A 31 -13.21 1.33 -3.97
C ASP A 31 -11.67 1.42 -4.02
N PRO A 32 -11.02 0.84 -5.05
CA PRO A 32 -9.57 0.79 -5.13
C PRO A 32 -8.93 2.19 -5.17
N ASP A 33 -9.53 3.14 -5.88
CA ASP A 33 -8.95 4.47 -6.02
C ASP A 33 -9.01 5.24 -4.71
N ARG A 34 -10.13 5.16 -3.98
CA ARG A 34 -10.25 5.77 -2.65
C ARG A 34 -9.29 5.14 -1.64
N LEU A 35 -9.16 3.81 -1.65
CA LEU A 35 -8.25 3.10 -0.77
C LEU A 35 -6.79 3.53 -1.01
N LEU A 36 -6.37 3.58 -2.28
CA LEU A 36 -5.01 3.97 -2.63
C LEU A 36 -4.74 5.46 -2.36
N SER A 37 -5.71 6.34 -2.64
CA SER A 37 -5.61 7.77 -2.29
C SER A 37 -5.50 7.98 -0.78
N PHE A 38 -6.19 7.18 0.03
CA PHE A 38 -6.07 7.26 1.49
C PHE A 38 -4.70 6.78 1.99
N ALA A 39 -4.15 5.71 1.40
CA ALA A 39 -2.79 5.27 1.68
C ALA A 39 -1.75 6.38 1.37
N HIS A 40 -1.89 7.06 0.22
CA HIS A 40 -1.05 8.21 -0.13
C HIS A 40 -1.15 9.34 0.89
N TYR A 41 -2.37 9.70 1.28
CA TYR A 41 -2.61 10.73 2.30
C TYR A 41 -1.90 10.40 3.62
N LEU A 42 -2.02 9.17 4.11
CA LEU A 42 -1.35 8.74 5.35
C LEU A 42 0.18 8.82 5.23
N ARG A 43 0.73 8.40 4.09
CA ARG A 43 2.18 8.48 3.82
C ARG A 43 2.67 9.93 3.83
N GLU A 44 1.94 10.84 3.20
CA GLU A 44 2.26 12.27 3.15
C GLU A 44 2.19 12.93 4.54
N LYS A 45 1.34 12.43 5.43
CA LYS A 45 1.30 12.84 6.84
C LYS A 45 2.42 12.26 7.71
N GLY A 46 3.25 11.37 7.15
CA GLY A 46 4.28 10.65 7.91
C GLY A 46 3.74 9.52 8.77
N GLU A 47 2.46 9.16 8.61
CA GLU A 47 1.83 8.05 9.34
C GLU A 47 2.20 6.70 8.68
N HIS A 48 3.50 6.42 8.59
CA HIS A 48 4.05 5.34 7.78
C HIS A 48 3.49 3.96 8.12
N TYR A 49 3.28 3.66 9.41
CA TYR A 49 2.69 2.38 9.84
C TYR A 49 1.25 2.20 9.32
N ARG A 50 0.44 3.26 9.37
CA ARG A 50 -0.94 3.22 8.87
C ARG A 50 -0.96 3.18 7.34
N ALA A 51 -0.08 3.94 6.69
CA ALA A 51 0.06 3.92 5.24
C ALA A 51 0.42 2.53 4.72
N GLU A 52 1.35 1.83 5.37
CA GLU A 52 1.69 0.44 5.04
C GLU A 52 0.48 -0.48 5.10
N GLY A 53 -0.35 -0.36 6.14
CA GLY A 53 -1.57 -1.15 6.29
C GLY A 53 -2.55 -0.93 5.12
N GLU A 54 -2.72 0.30 4.67
CA GLU A 54 -3.64 0.62 3.56
C GLU A 54 -3.06 0.23 2.19
N TYR A 55 -1.76 0.41 1.93
CA TYR A 55 -1.12 -0.11 0.72
C TYR A 55 -1.19 -1.65 0.66
N SER A 56 -0.92 -2.32 1.79
CA SER A 56 -1.02 -3.78 1.89
C SER A 56 -2.45 -4.25 1.65
N SER A 57 -3.43 -3.56 2.23
CA SER A 57 -4.85 -3.86 1.99
C SER A 57 -5.22 -3.72 0.51
N PHE A 58 -4.74 -2.67 -0.16
CA PHE A 58 -4.96 -2.48 -1.60
C PHE A 58 -4.41 -3.67 -2.40
N LEU A 59 -3.18 -4.10 -2.09
CA LEU A 59 -2.51 -5.20 -2.78
C LEU A 59 -3.17 -6.57 -2.53
N ILE A 60 -3.78 -6.76 -1.36
CA ILE A 60 -4.54 -7.97 -1.02
C ILE A 60 -5.90 -7.99 -1.72
N LEU A 61 -6.63 -6.87 -1.70
CA LEU A 61 -7.98 -6.78 -2.23
C LEU A 61 -8.02 -6.66 -3.75
N PHE A 62 -7.01 -6.02 -4.34
CA PHE A 62 -6.93 -5.72 -5.76
C PHE A 62 -5.58 -6.12 -6.38
N PRO A 63 -5.15 -7.40 -6.25
CA PRO A 63 -3.79 -7.83 -6.61
C PRO A 63 -3.45 -7.64 -8.10
N ASN A 64 -4.47 -7.66 -8.97
CA ASN A 64 -4.31 -7.50 -10.42
C ASN A 64 -4.72 -6.10 -10.93
N HIS A 65 -4.93 -5.14 -10.03
CA HIS A 65 -5.31 -3.78 -10.44
C HIS A 65 -4.19 -3.10 -11.22
N SER A 66 -4.54 -2.23 -12.17
CA SER A 66 -3.58 -1.46 -12.96
C SER A 66 -2.68 -0.53 -12.13
N ARG A 67 -3.07 -0.26 -10.88
CA ARG A 67 -2.33 0.53 -9.89
C ARG A 67 -1.62 -0.32 -8.82
N ALA A 68 -1.64 -1.65 -8.92
CA ALA A 68 -0.84 -2.51 -8.03
C ALA A 68 0.68 -2.19 -8.10
N PRO A 69 1.28 -1.88 -9.26
CA PRO A 69 2.69 -1.49 -9.31
C PRO A 69 2.99 -0.19 -8.54
N GLU A 70 2.05 0.77 -8.59
CA GLU A 70 2.10 2.00 -7.80
C GLU A 70 2.07 1.69 -6.30
N ALA A 71 1.11 0.87 -5.86
CA ALA A 71 0.98 0.50 -4.46
C ALA A 71 2.22 -0.24 -3.94
N TRP A 72 2.81 -1.15 -4.72
CA TRP A 72 4.08 -1.81 -4.38
C TRP A 72 5.23 -0.82 -4.23
N PHE A 73 5.38 0.12 -5.17
CA PHE A 73 6.42 1.15 -5.10
C PHE A 73 6.30 2.00 -3.83
N PHE A 74 5.10 2.51 -3.54
CA PHE A 74 4.91 3.34 -2.36
C PHE A 74 4.91 2.57 -1.05
N LEU A 75 4.56 1.28 -1.04
CA LEU A 75 4.80 0.40 0.10
C LEU A 75 6.32 0.30 0.38
N GLY A 76 7.14 0.14 -0.66
CA GLY A 76 8.60 0.16 -0.55
C GLY A 76 9.13 1.47 0.06
N ARG A 77 8.70 2.62 -0.46
CA ARG A 77 9.07 3.94 0.11
C ARG A 77 8.62 4.10 1.56
N THR A 78 7.45 3.55 1.89
CA THR A 78 6.88 3.61 3.23
C THR A 78 7.72 2.79 4.20
N ARG A 79 8.07 1.55 3.86
CA ARG A 79 8.94 0.67 4.68
C ARG A 79 10.36 1.20 4.78
N GLN A 80 10.90 1.80 3.71
CA GLN A 80 12.19 2.49 3.75
C GLN A 80 12.18 3.61 4.79
N SER A 81 11.11 4.41 4.84
CA SER A 81 10.95 5.49 5.84
C SER A 81 10.83 4.96 7.27
N GLN A 82 10.43 3.69 7.45
CA GLN A 82 10.39 3.02 8.75
C GLN A 82 11.72 2.35 9.11
N ASN A 83 12.75 2.42 8.26
CA ASN A 83 14.00 1.65 8.36
C ASN A 83 13.80 0.12 8.26
N ASP A 84 12.66 -0.35 7.73
CA ASP A 84 12.46 -1.75 7.36
C ASP A 84 13.08 -2.01 5.99
N SER A 85 14.40 -2.11 5.95
CA SER A 85 15.16 -2.31 4.72
C SER A 85 14.80 -3.62 4.00
N PRO A 86 14.67 -4.79 4.69
CA PRO A 86 14.26 -6.02 4.03
C PRO A 86 12.87 -5.92 3.38
N GLY A 87 11.87 -5.41 4.10
CA GLY A 87 10.52 -5.28 3.59
C GLY A 87 10.37 -4.22 2.51
N ALA A 88 11.19 -3.15 2.54
CA ALA A 88 11.25 -2.15 1.50
C ALA A 88 11.78 -2.73 0.19
N ILE A 89 12.91 -3.46 0.25
CA ILE A 89 13.49 -4.14 -0.93
C ILE A 89 12.50 -5.14 -1.52
N GLU A 90 11.82 -5.94 -0.69
CA GLU A 90 10.79 -6.87 -1.15
C GLU A 90 9.68 -6.16 -1.94
N ALA A 91 9.13 -5.07 -1.38
CA ALA A 91 8.06 -4.32 -2.03
C ALA A 91 8.53 -3.66 -3.35
N PHE A 92 9.75 -3.13 -3.39
CA PHE A 92 10.32 -2.61 -4.64
C PHE A 92 10.53 -3.71 -5.68
N LEU A 93 10.99 -4.90 -5.30
CA LEU A 93 11.14 -6.02 -6.23
C LEU A 93 9.81 -6.41 -6.89
N HIS A 94 8.70 -6.35 -6.16
CA HIS A 94 7.36 -6.53 -6.74
C HIS A 94 7.02 -5.44 -7.76
N ALA A 95 7.32 -4.17 -7.48
CA ALA A 95 7.12 -3.07 -8.42
C ALA A 95 8.01 -3.19 -9.68
N VAL A 96 9.27 -3.60 -9.52
CA VAL A 96 10.20 -3.86 -10.64
C VAL A 96 9.67 -4.99 -11.52
N LYS A 97 9.20 -6.09 -10.92
CA LYS A 97 8.66 -7.26 -11.64
C LYS A 97 7.45 -6.91 -12.51
N ALA A 98 6.65 -5.93 -12.09
CA ALA A 98 5.48 -5.51 -12.84
C ALA A 98 5.79 -4.79 -14.16
N ARG A 99 7.03 -4.27 -14.34
CA ARG A 99 7.48 -3.56 -15.55
C ARG A 99 6.58 -2.39 -15.96
N ASP A 100 5.87 -1.77 -15.01
CA ASP A 100 5.15 -0.52 -15.28
C ASP A 100 6.20 0.59 -15.49
N PRO A 101 6.16 1.31 -16.63
CA PRO A 101 7.18 2.31 -16.97
C PRO A 101 7.23 3.49 -15.99
N ARG A 102 6.17 3.72 -15.21
CA ARG A 102 6.12 4.81 -14.22
C ARG A 102 6.80 4.44 -12.90
N TRP A 103 6.83 3.16 -12.54
CA TRP A 103 7.19 2.72 -11.18
C TRP A 103 8.39 1.79 -11.14
N SER A 104 8.58 0.97 -12.16
CA SER A 104 9.58 -0.10 -12.12
C SER A 104 11.02 0.43 -12.10
N GLY A 105 11.32 1.51 -12.82
CA GLY A 105 12.64 2.15 -12.79
C GLY A 105 12.93 2.85 -11.45
N GLU A 106 11.96 3.60 -10.94
CA GLU A 106 12.08 4.26 -9.63
C GLU A 106 12.20 3.24 -8.49
N ALA A 107 11.49 2.12 -8.58
CA ALA A 107 11.60 1.02 -7.62
C ALA A 107 13.01 0.39 -7.65
N ALA A 108 13.59 0.21 -8.83
CA ALA A 108 14.95 -0.33 -8.96
C ALA A 108 16.00 0.61 -8.33
N LEU A 109 15.87 1.93 -8.54
CA LEU A 109 16.71 2.91 -7.84
C LEU A 109 16.47 2.88 -6.32
N GLY A 110 15.21 2.74 -5.89
CA GLY A 110 14.81 2.64 -4.49
C GLY A 110 15.46 1.46 -3.75
N ILE A 111 15.72 0.33 -4.43
CA ILE A 111 16.50 -0.78 -3.86
C ILE A 111 17.92 -0.34 -3.54
N GLY A 112 18.61 0.34 -4.47
CA GLY A 112 19.95 0.87 -4.26
C GLY A 112 20.00 1.89 -3.12
N GLU A 113 19.05 2.83 -3.08
CA GLU A 113 18.91 3.80 -1.98
C GLU A 113 18.72 3.08 -0.63
N THR A 114 17.85 2.08 -0.58
CA THR A 114 17.59 1.30 0.66
C THR A 114 18.83 0.54 1.13
N LEU A 115 19.62 -0.01 0.19
CA LEU A 115 20.89 -0.67 0.52
C LEU A 115 21.90 0.30 1.12
N MET A 116 22.00 1.52 0.58
CA MET A 116 22.84 2.56 1.19
C MET A 116 22.37 2.93 2.59
N ASP A 117 21.07 3.19 2.76
CA ASP A 117 20.48 3.60 4.05
C ASP A 117 20.66 2.52 5.13
N SER A 118 20.70 1.25 4.72
CA SER A 118 20.91 0.09 5.61
C SER A 118 22.38 -0.25 5.89
N GLY A 119 23.32 0.60 5.49
CA GLY A 119 24.75 0.39 5.74
C GLY A 119 25.39 -0.65 4.84
N ARG A 120 24.82 -0.90 3.65
CA ARG A 120 25.33 -1.83 2.63
C ARG A 120 25.72 -1.11 1.34
N PRO A 121 26.59 -0.07 1.40
CA PRO A 121 26.88 0.78 0.25
C PRO A 121 27.60 0.03 -0.90
N GLN A 122 28.45 -0.97 -0.60
CA GLN A 122 29.13 -1.75 -1.64
C GLN A 122 28.13 -2.57 -2.48
N GLU A 123 27.13 -3.17 -1.82
CA GLU A 123 26.07 -3.91 -2.51
C GLU A 123 25.16 -2.97 -3.30
N ALA A 124 24.86 -1.79 -2.75
CA ALA A 124 24.14 -0.75 -3.48
C ALA A 124 24.87 -0.36 -4.78
N ALA A 125 26.17 -0.08 -4.69
CA ALA A 125 26.98 0.36 -5.81
C ALA A 125 26.99 -0.68 -6.94
N GLN A 126 27.27 -1.94 -6.60
CA GLN A 126 27.27 -3.05 -7.56
C GLN A 126 25.89 -3.22 -8.24
N SER A 127 24.82 -3.17 -7.44
CA SER A 127 23.46 -3.32 -7.97
C SER A 127 23.08 -2.16 -8.91
N LEU A 128 23.46 -0.93 -8.57
CA LEU A 128 23.19 0.26 -9.37
C LEU A 128 24.03 0.32 -10.65
N GLU A 129 25.28 -0.14 -10.61
CA GLU A 129 26.10 -0.30 -11.82
C GLU A 129 25.53 -1.35 -12.77
N GLN A 130 25.08 -2.49 -12.23
CA GLN A 130 24.38 -3.50 -13.02
C GLN A 130 23.10 -2.92 -13.64
N LEU A 131 22.33 -2.16 -12.88
CA LEU A 131 21.12 -1.49 -13.36
C LEU A 131 21.43 -0.50 -14.50
N ALA A 132 22.50 0.27 -14.39
CA ALA A 132 22.95 1.21 -15.43
C ALA A 132 23.46 0.52 -16.70
N GLY A 133 23.95 -0.72 -16.59
CA GLY A 133 24.42 -1.52 -17.70
C GLY A 133 23.32 -2.17 -18.53
N ASP A 134 22.10 -2.31 -17.99
CA ASP A 134 20.98 -2.98 -18.64
C ASP A 134 20.19 -1.99 -19.55
N PRO A 135 20.10 -2.24 -20.87
CA PRO A 135 19.38 -1.39 -21.82
C PRO A 135 17.91 -1.18 -21.49
N ALA A 136 17.28 -2.08 -20.73
CA ALA A 136 15.89 -1.92 -20.28
C ALA A 136 15.72 -0.70 -19.37
N TRP A 137 16.80 -0.19 -18.79
CA TRP A 137 16.83 0.90 -17.82
C TRP A 137 17.61 2.13 -18.30
N GLU A 138 17.79 2.28 -19.61
CA GLU A 138 18.57 3.38 -20.19
C GLU A 138 18.08 4.76 -19.71
N GLY A 139 16.77 4.93 -19.54
CA GLY A 139 16.18 6.19 -19.05
C GLY A 139 16.56 6.58 -17.62
N ILE A 140 17.02 5.63 -16.80
CA ILE A 140 17.50 5.88 -15.43
C ILE A 140 19.00 5.67 -15.27
N ARG A 141 19.73 5.32 -16.34
CA ARG A 141 21.18 5.04 -16.33
C ARG A 141 21.98 6.11 -15.60
N SER A 142 21.80 7.38 -15.95
CA SER A 142 22.57 8.48 -15.34
C SER A 142 22.31 8.61 -13.83
N ARG A 143 21.06 8.40 -13.39
CA ARG A 143 20.70 8.42 -11.96
C ARG A 143 21.28 7.20 -11.23
N ALA A 144 21.24 6.03 -11.84
CA ALA A 144 21.83 4.82 -11.30
C ALA A 144 23.35 4.97 -11.11
N LEU A 145 24.07 5.46 -12.12
CA LEU A 145 25.51 5.73 -12.03
C LEU A 145 25.86 6.78 -10.96
N TRP A 146 25.04 7.84 -10.85
CA TRP A 146 25.25 8.84 -9.81
C TRP A 146 25.07 8.25 -8.40
N LEU A 147 24.03 7.44 -8.18
CA LEU A 147 23.82 6.74 -6.90
C LEU A 147 24.95 5.73 -6.62
N ALA A 148 25.43 5.01 -7.63
CA ALA A 148 26.53 4.07 -7.48
C ALA A 148 27.82 4.77 -7.06
N ALA A 149 28.16 5.89 -7.70
CA ALA A 149 29.31 6.70 -7.33
C ALA A 149 29.18 7.23 -5.89
N ARG A 150 27.99 7.70 -5.50
CA ARG A 150 27.71 8.11 -4.11
C ARG A 150 27.87 6.95 -3.13
N ALA A 151 27.41 5.76 -3.49
CA ALA A 151 27.52 4.56 -2.66
C ALA A 151 28.99 4.14 -2.47
N TRP A 152 29.85 4.22 -3.49
CA TRP A 152 31.29 3.95 -3.33
C TRP A 152 32.02 4.92 -2.42
N LEU A 153 31.49 6.13 -2.23
CA LEU A 153 32.08 7.19 -1.41
C LEU A 153 31.56 7.22 0.03
N ALA A 154 30.58 6.38 0.37
CA ALA A 154 30.00 6.26 1.70
C ALA A 154 30.71 5.19 2.54
#